data_AF-A0A6I3AD76-F1
#
_entry.id   AF-A0A6I3AD76-F1
#
_cell.length_a   1.000
_cell.length_b   1.000
_cell.length_c   1.000
_cell.angle_alpha   90.00
_cell.angle_beta   90.00
_cell.angle_gamma   90.00
#
_symmetry.space_group_name_H-M   'P 1'
#
loop_
_entity.id
_entity.type
_entity.pdbx_description
1 polymer ?
#
loop_
_entity_poly.entity_id
_entity_poly.type
_entity_poly.pdbx_seq_one_letter_code
_entity_poly.pdbx_strand_id
1 'polypeptide(L)'
;ASRAKDLIFTGRAVKADEALAMGLVNQVVADDAVVSTALALAAELATRPALAVQAAKRAIDAGLDTDIDGGIAIEEQAFAGLFGTEDRVIGMRTFVESGPGKARFLHR
;
A
#
# COMPACT_ATOMS: atom_id res chain seq x y z
N ALA A 1 -19.17 3.37 10.28
CA ALA A 1 -19.81 4.70 10.12
C ALA A 1 -19.93 5.53 11.42
N SER A 2 -20.03 4.94 12.61
CA SER A 2 -20.28 5.70 13.86
C SER A 2 -19.21 6.75 14.20
N ARG A 3 -17.92 6.38 14.11
CA ARG A 3 -16.81 7.30 14.44
C ARG A 3 -16.68 8.46 13.45
N ALA A 4 -16.87 8.20 12.16
CA ALA A 4 -16.82 9.25 11.14
C ALA A 4 -17.88 10.34 11.38
N LYS A 5 -19.13 9.95 11.70
CA LYS A 5 -20.21 10.91 11.97
C LYS A 5 -19.95 11.75 13.23
N ASP A 6 -19.44 11.13 14.30
CA ASP A 6 -19.02 11.84 15.53
C ASP A 6 -18.02 12.97 15.22
N LEU A 7 -16.95 12.65 14.47
CA LEU A 7 -15.92 13.63 14.13
C LEU A 7 -16.45 14.76 13.24
N ILE A 8 -17.26 14.43 12.23
CA ILE A 8 -17.83 15.41 11.29
C ILE A 8 -18.79 16.36 12.00
N PHE A 9 -19.63 15.87 12.91
CA PHE A 9 -20.65 16.69 13.58
C PHE A 9 -20.11 17.51 14.74
N THR A 10 -19.11 17.00 15.47
CA THR A 10 -18.56 17.68 16.66
C THR A 10 -17.36 18.57 16.34
N GLY A 11 -16.62 18.29 15.26
CA GLY A 11 -15.37 18.98 14.94
C GLY A 11 -14.26 18.79 15.98
N ARG A 12 -14.40 17.81 16.88
CA ARG A 12 -13.42 17.59 17.95
C ARG A 12 -12.06 17.15 17.40
N ALA A 13 -11.00 17.50 18.12
CA ALA A 13 -9.67 16.99 17.84
C ALA A 13 -9.56 15.49 18.17
N VAL A 14 -8.74 14.77 17.40
CA VAL A 14 -8.42 13.35 17.60
C VAL A 14 -6.95 13.25 17.97
N LYS A 15 -6.65 12.56 19.07
CA LYS A 15 -5.27 12.32 19.50
C LYS A 15 -4.66 11.18 18.67
N ALA A 16 -3.33 11.14 18.59
CA ALA A 16 -2.60 10.18 17.74
C ALA A 16 -2.89 8.71 18.10
N ASP A 17 -2.95 8.39 19.39
CA ASP A 17 -3.30 7.06 19.92
C ASP A 17 -4.73 6.65 19.54
N GLU A 18 -5.69 7.57 19.65
CA GLU A 18 -7.07 7.34 19.21
C GLU A 18 -7.15 7.14 17.69
N ALA A 19 -6.43 7.96 16.91
CA ALA A 19 -6.38 7.85 15.45
C ALA A 19 -5.83 6.49 15.00
N LEU A 20 -4.80 5.97 15.69
CA LEU A 20 -4.26 4.63 15.44
C LEU A 20 -5.28 3.55 15.73
N ALA A 21 -5.98 3.63 16.88
CA ALA A 21 -7.00 2.66 17.26
C ALA A 21 -8.21 2.64 16.30
N MET A 22 -8.49 3.76 15.62
CA MET A 22 -9.53 3.83 14.59
C MET A 22 -9.06 3.34 13.21
N GLY A 23 -7.76 3.11 13.01
CA GLY A 23 -7.18 2.81 11.69
C GLY A 23 -7.08 4.04 10.78
N LEU A 24 -7.10 5.26 11.34
CA LEU A 24 -6.93 6.49 10.56
C LEU A 24 -5.46 6.75 10.17
N VAL A 25 -4.53 6.25 10.99
CA VAL A 25 -3.08 6.30 10.74
C VAL A 25 -2.48 4.92 10.94
N ASN A 26 -1.37 4.64 10.24
CA ASN A 26 -0.71 3.34 10.28
C ASN A 26 0.24 3.17 11.48
N GLN A 27 0.81 4.27 11.99
CA GLN A 27 1.81 4.25 13.07
C GLN A 27 1.83 5.57 13.83
N VAL A 28 2.14 5.51 15.13
CA VAL A 28 2.42 6.66 15.99
C VAL A 28 3.85 6.55 16.49
N VAL A 29 4.61 7.64 16.36
CA VAL A 29 6.00 7.76 16.80
C VAL A 29 6.20 9.07 17.56
N ALA A 30 7.37 9.25 18.18
CA ALA A 30 7.74 10.53 18.78
C ALA A 30 7.80 11.65 17.71
N ASP A 31 7.50 12.89 18.12
CA ASP A 31 7.39 14.03 17.21
C ASP A 31 8.67 14.27 16.39
N ASP A 32 9.85 14.06 16.99
CA ASP A 32 11.15 14.21 16.33
C ASP A 32 11.51 13.05 15.38
N ALA A 33 10.77 11.94 15.46
CA ALA A 33 10.98 10.73 14.65
C ALA A 33 10.01 10.61 13.47
N VAL A 34 9.04 11.53 13.30
CA VAL A 34 8.00 11.44 12.26
C VAL A 34 8.61 11.36 10.86
N VAL A 35 9.51 12.31 10.53
CA VAL A 35 10.10 12.41 9.19
C VAL A 35 11.03 11.24 8.90
N SER A 36 11.88 10.87 9.87
CA SER A 36 12.83 9.76 9.69
C SER A 36 12.11 8.42 9.51
N THR A 37 11.04 8.17 10.27
CA THR A 37 10.22 6.97 10.14
C THR A 37 9.51 6.91 8.79
N ALA A 38 8.91 8.02 8.35
CA ALA A 38 8.23 8.10 7.05
C ALA A 38 9.21 7.86 5.89
N LEU A 39 10.41 8.44 5.95
CA LEU A 39 11.44 8.25 4.93
C LEU A 39 11.99 6.82 4.92
N ALA A 40 12.11 6.17 6.07
CA ALA A 40 12.52 4.76 6.15
C ALA A 40 11.51 3.84 5.45
N LEU A 41 10.21 4.05 5.69
CA LEU A 41 9.14 3.32 4.99
C LEU A 41 9.15 3.62 3.48
N ALA A 42 9.30 4.88 3.09
CA ALA A 42 9.39 5.26 1.68
C ALA A 42 10.59 4.60 0.98
N ALA A 43 11.74 4.54 1.66
CA ALA A 43 12.93 3.85 1.15
C ALA A 43 12.69 2.35 0.96
N GLU A 44 11.99 1.70 1.89
CA GLU A 44 11.61 0.29 1.74
C GLU A 44 10.68 0.09 0.53
N LEU A 45 9.63 0.91 0.41
CA LEU A 45 8.69 0.84 -0.71
C LEU A 45 9.37 1.11 -2.05
N ALA A 46 10.36 2.00 -2.09
CA ALA A 46 11.15 2.29 -3.28
C ALA A 46 11.99 1.08 -3.76
N THR A 47 12.23 0.08 -2.90
CA THR A 47 12.88 -1.18 -3.32
C THR A 47 11.95 -2.15 -4.04
N ARG A 48 10.64 -1.88 -4.09
CA ARG A 48 9.64 -2.76 -4.70
C ARG A 48 9.47 -2.44 -6.21
N PRO A 49 8.89 -3.35 -7.01
CA PRO A 49 8.62 -3.07 -8.42
C PRO A 49 7.62 -1.92 -8.56
N ALA A 50 8.02 -0.84 -9.23
CA ALA A 50 7.23 0.39 -9.26
C ALA A 50 5.86 0.18 -9.92
N LEU A 51 5.82 -0.55 -11.04
CA LEU A 51 4.59 -0.86 -11.75
C LEU A 51 3.65 -1.75 -10.94
N ALA A 52 4.19 -2.71 -10.18
CA ALA A 52 3.38 -3.56 -9.31
C ALA A 52 2.77 -2.78 -8.14
N VAL A 53 3.56 -1.93 -7.48
CA VAL A 53 3.06 -1.05 -6.39
C VAL A 53 1.98 -0.09 -6.92
N GLN A 54 2.20 0.49 -8.10
CA GLN A 54 1.22 1.36 -8.75
C GLN A 54 -0.07 0.62 -9.09
N ALA A 55 0.03 -0.58 -9.68
CA ALA A 55 -1.12 -1.40 -10.02
C ALA A 55 -1.92 -1.80 -8.77
N ALA A 56 -1.24 -2.25 -7.71
CA ALA A 56 -1.87 -2.59 -6.43
C ALA A 56 -2.62 -1.40 -5.83
N LYS A 57 -1.98 -0.21 -5.78
CA LYS A 57 -2.64 1.00 -5.27
C LYS A 57 -3.90 1.33 -6.06
N ARG A 58 -3.82 1.33 -7.39
CA ARG A 58 -4.99 1.63 -8.25
C ARG A 58 -6.11 0.60 -8.08
N ALA A 59 -5.77 -0.68 -7.98
CA ALA A 59 -6.74 -1.75 -7.80
C ALA A 59 -7.48 -1.62 -6.46
N ILE A 60 -6.76 -1.30 -5.37
CA ILE A 60 -7.35 -1.04 -4.06
C ILE A 60 -8.26 0.19 -4.12
N ASP A 61 -7.76 1.32 -4.62
CA ASP A 61 -8.51 2.58 -4.66
C ASP A 61 -9.80 2.43 -5.49
N ALA A 62 -9.73 1.80 -6.67
CA ALA A 62 -10.90 1.58 -7.51
C ALA A 62 -11.82 0.45 -7.01
N GLY A 63 -11.27 -0.59 -6.39
CA GLY A 63 -12.04 -1.70 -5.84
C GLY A 63 -12.94 -1.30 -4.67
N LEU A 64 -12.58 -0.25 -3.94
CA LEU A 64 -13.41 0.30 -2.85
C LEU A 64 -14.72 0.95 -3.34
N ASP A 65 -14.80 1.32 -4.62
CA ASP A 65 -15.95 1.99 -5.24
C ASP A 65 -16.92 1.01 -5.94
N THR A 66 -16.73 -0.30 -5.75
CA THR A 66 -17.55 -1.36 -6.38
C THR A 66 -17.89 -2.48 -5.39
N ASP A 67 -18.71 -3.43 -5.82
CA ASP A 67 -18.92 -4.68 -5.09
C ASP A 67 -17.71 -5.64 -5.19
N ILE A 68 -17.77 -6.74 -4.43
CA ILE A 68 -16.65 -7.68 -4.33
C ILE A 68 -16.29 -8.31 -5.69
N ASP A 69 -17.29 -8.60 -6.52
CA ASP A 69 -17.08 -9.23 -7.83
C ASP A 69 -16.41 -8.23 -8.80
N GLY A 70 -16.85 -6.97 -8.81
CA GLY A 70 -16.19 -5.91 -9.56
C GLY A 70 -14.76 -5.64 -9.06
N GLY A 71 -14.54 -5.69 -7.74
CA GLY A 71 -13.21 -5.55 -7.15
C GLY A 71 -12.25 -6.65 -7.60
N ILE A 72 -12.70 -7.90 -7.60
CA ILE A 72 -11.93 -9.05 -8.09
C ILE A 72 -11.61 -8.89 -9.58
N ALA A 73 -12.58 -8.45 -10.40
CA ALA A 73 -12.34 -8.22 -11.83
C ALA A 73 -11.30 -7.12 -12.09
N ILE A 74 -11.31 -6.04 -11.29
CA ILE A 74 -10.29 -4.98 -11.34
C ILE A 74 -8.91 -5.53 -10.96
N GLU A 75 -8.83 -6.30 -9.88
CA GLU A 75 -7.59 -6.92 -9.42
C GLU A 75 -7.03 -7.89 -10.47
N GLU A 76 -7.86 -8.74 -11.08
CA GLU A 76 -7.46 -9.69 -12.11
C GLU A 76 -6.83 -8.99 -13.31
N GLN A 77 -7.46 -7.92 -13.80
CA GLN A 77 -6.94 -7.12 -14.91
C GLN A 77 -5.61 -6.44 -14.55
N ALA A 78 -5.52 -5.85 -13.36
CA ALA A 78 -4.30 -5.21 -12.87
C ALA A 78 -3.16 -6.23 -12.76
N PHE A 79 -3.44 -7.42 -12.22
CA PHE A 79 -2.49 -8.51 -12.06
C PHE A 79 -2.02 -9.04 -13.42
N ALA A 80 -2.94 -9.33 -14.33
CA ALA A 80 -2.63 -9.80 -15.68
C ALA A 80 -1.75 -8.80 -16.45
N GLY A 81 -2.00 -7.50 -16.30
CA GLY A 81 -1.21 -6.43 -16.92
C GLY A 81 0.27 -6.42 -16.49
N LEU A 82 0.61 -6.97 -15.32
CA LEU A 82 2.00 -7.02 -14.85
C LEU A 82 2.83 -8.13 -15.49
N PHE A 83 2.21 -9.11 -16.15
CA PHE A 83 2.93 -10.27 -16.73
C PHE A 83 3.88 -9.88 -17.86
N GLY A 84 3.67 -8.70 -18.48
CA GLY A 84 4.55 -8.15 -19.51
C GLY A 84 5.77 -7.37 -18.97
N THR A 85 5.90 -7.19 -17.65
CA THR A 85 6.99 -6.38 -17.06
C THR A 85 8.26 -7.19 -16.85
N GLU A 86 9.43 -6.55 -16.97
CA GLU A 86 10.73 -7.20 -16.69
C GLU A 86 10.81 -7.57 -15.21
N ASP A 87 10.30 -6.69 -14.34
CA ASP A 87 10.31 -6.87 -12.90
C ASP A 87 9.54 -8.11 -12.43
N ARG A 88 8.44 -8.48 -13.10
CA ARG A 88 7.70 -9.71 -12.79
C ARG A 88 8.59 -10.94 -12.99
N VAL A 89 9.37 -10.97 -14.08
CA VAL A 89 10.31 -12.08 -14.36
C VAL A 89 11.44 -12.10 -13.33
N ILE A 90 12.05 -10.95 -13.04
CA ILE A 90 13.13 -10.83 -12.07
C ILE A 90 12.67 -11.28 -10.68
N GLY A 91 11.50 -10.80 -10.23
CA GLY A 91 10.95 -11.12 -8.92
C GLY A 91 10.70 -12.60 -8.75
N MET A 92 9.99 -13.23 -9.69
CA MET A 92 9.67 -14.66 -9.62
C MET A 92 10.93 -15.53 -9.67
N ARG A 93 11.85 -15.25 -10.59
CA ARG A 93 13.11 -16.00 -10.71
C ARG A 93 13.94 -15.89 -9.43
N THR A 94 14.16 -14.66 -8.95
CA THR A 94 14.97 -14.44 -7.74
C THR A 94 14.35 -15.10 -6.52
N PHE A 95 13.01 -15.07 -6.41
CA PHE A 95 12.32 -15.75 -5.31
C PHE A 95 12.57 -17.26 -5.31
N VAL A 96 12.48 -17.90 -6.49
CA VAL A 96 12.74 -19.34 -6.62
C VAL A 96 14.20 -19.68 -6.35
N GLU A 97 15.14 -18.86 -6.85
CA GLU A 97 16.58 -19.13 -6.74
C GLU A 97 17.18 -18.78 -5.38
N SER A 98 16.71 -17.71 -4.74
CA SER A 98 17.37 -17.07 -3.59
C SER A 98 16.43 -16.73 -2.44
N GLY A 99 15.14 -17.04 -2.55
CA GLY A 99 14.13 -16.72 -1.54
C GLY A 99 13.66 -15.25 -1.56
N PRO A 100 12.79 -14.87 -0.61
CA PRO A 100 12.17 -13.55 -0.57
C PRO A 100 13.16 -12.41 -0.30
N GLY A 101 12.88 -11.23 -0.84
CA GLY A 101 13.58 -9.99 -0.50
C GLY A 101 14.98 -9.83 -1.09
N LYS A 102 15.39 -10.69 -2.03
CA LYS A 102 16.71 -10.62 -2.69
C LYS A 102 16.66 -9.98 -4.10
N ALA A 103 15.48 -9.79 -4.66
CA ALA A 103 15.30 -9.22 -5.99
C ALA A 103 15.74 -7.74 -6.07
N ARG A 104 16.33 -7.37 -7.20
CA ARG A 104 16.63 -5.97 -7.56
C ARG A 104 15.83 -5.62 -8.81
N PHE A 105 14.91 -4.68 -8.68
CA PHE A 105 13.98 -4.32 -9.74
C PHE A 105 14.51 -3.16 -10.60
N LEU A 106 14.08 -3.12 -11.85
CA LEU A 106 14.40 -2.10 -12.85
C LEU A 106 13.31 -1.02 -12.95
N HIS A 107 12.16 -1.23 -12.31
CA HIS A 107 11.00 -0.34 -12.28
C HIS A 107 10.34 -0.15 -13.66
N ARG A 108 10.40 -1.18 -14.52
CA ARG A 108 9.80 -1.22 -15.86
C ARG A 108 9.39 -2.64 -16.28
#